data_AF-A0A8T5PJY8-F1
#
_entry.id   AF-A0A8T5PJY8-F1
#
_cell.length_a   1.000
_cell.length_b   1.000
_cell.length_c   1.000
_cell.angle_alpha   90.00
_cell.angle_beta   90.00
_cell.angle_gamma   90.00
#
_symmetry.space_group_name_H-M   'P 1'
#
loop_
_entity.id
_entity.type
_entity.pdbx_description
1 polymer ?
#
loop_
_entity_poly.entity_id
_entity_poly.type
_entity_poly.pdbx_seq_one_letter_code
_entity_poly.pdbx_strand_id
1 'polypeptide(L)'
;MNKLLKKLLLGLIVWAVPFAASIFVWDMEANTAWIGMDWFSALMAFTGAVGFAIAAFLWFRDVKENSVKEGWMTGITWYVEMLVLDLIVLVGLFKMAMADYYSMILTYLNVIVLSAAIGYIKK
;
A
#
# COMPACT_ATOMS: atom_id res chain seq x y z
N MET A 1 -2.37 18.05 -13.41
CA MET A 1 -2.38 17.78 -11.95
C MET A 1 -0.97 17.93 -11.42
N ASN A 2 -0.79 18.49 -10.21
CA ASN A 2 0.52 18.61 -9.56
C ASN A 2 1.17 17.20 -9.40
N LYS A 3 2.47 17.08 -9.65
CA LYS A 3 3.23 15.83 -9.56
C LYS A 3 3.15 15.18 -8.16
N LEU A 4 3.26 15.98 -7.11
CA LEU A 4 3.14 15.50 -5.72
C LEU A 4 1.72 15.02 -5.43
N LEU A 5 0.71 15.80 -5.80
CA LEU A 5 -0.69 15.42 -5.62
C LEU A 5 -1.00 14.11 -6.35
N LYS A 6 -0.53 13.96 -7.58
CA LYS A 6 -0.67 12.70 -8.33
C LYS A 6 -0.02 11.53 -7.58
N LYS A 7 1.19 11.73 -7.06
CA LYS A 7 1.92 10.70 -6.31
C LYS A 7 1.13 10.24 -5.08
N LEU A 8 0.62 11.18 -4.28
CA LEU A 8 -0.17 10.88 -3.10
C LEU A 8 -1.49 10.18 -3.46
N LEU A 9 -2.25 10.69 -4.44
CA LEU A 9 -3.49 10.02 -4.86
C LEU A 9 -3.27 8.58 -5.33
N LEU A 10 -2.13 8.30 -5.95
CA LEU A 10 -1.77 6.92 -6.35
C LEU A 10 -1.33 6.08 -5.14
N GLY A 11 -0.65 6.65 -4.15
CA GLY A 11 -0.32 5.95 -2.91
C GLY A 11 -1.56 5.59 -2.10
N LEU A 12 -2.54 6.50 -2.04
CA LEU A 12 -3.87 6.22 -1.52
C LEU A 12 -4.54 5.03 -2.22
N ILE A 13 -4.35 4.84 -3.54
CA ILE A 13 -4.87 3.65 -4.23
C ILE A 13 -4.19 2.36 -3.74
N VAL A 14 -2.87 2.39 -3.50
CA VAL A 14 -2.13 1.22 -2.99
C VAL A 14 -2.69 0.76 -1.65
N TRP A 15 -3.08 1.70 -0.80
CA TRP A 15 -3.70 1.43 0.50
C TRP A 15 -5.20 1.12 0.42
N ALA A 16 -5.97 1.90 -0.33
CA ALA A 16 -7.42 1.84 -0.34
C ALA A 16 -7.95 0.56 -0.98
N VAL A 17 -7.24 -0.03 -1.95
CA VAL A 17 -7.67 -1.28 -2.59
C VAL A 17 -7.71 -2.46 -1.60
N PRO A 18 -6.61 -2.81 -0.88
CA PRO A 18 -6.66 -3.86 0.13
C PRO A 18 -7.57 -3.51 1.31
N PHE A 19 -7.62 -2.24 1.73
CA PHE A 19 -8.56 -1.81 2.78
C PHE A 19 -10.03 -1.99 2.36
N ALA A 20 -10.40 -1.61 1.14
CA ALA A 20 -11.76 -1.83 0.65
C ALA A 20 -12.08 -3.33 0.53
N ALA A 21 -11.10 -4.16 0.16
CA ALA A 21 -11.27 -5.61 0.12
C ALA A 21 -11.51 -6.21 1.51
N SER A 22 -10.84 -5.70 2.55
CA SER A 22 -10.99 -6.21 3.92
C SER A 22 -12.41 -5.99 4.46
N ILE A 23 -13.10 -4.91 4.07
CA ILE A 23 -14.48 -4.61 4.48
C ILE A 23 -15.44 -5.76 4.15
N PHE A 24 -15.22 -6.48 3.04
CA PHE A 24 -16.10 -7.59 2.64
C PHE A 24 -15.91 -8.85 3.48
N VAL A 25 -14.79 -8.96 4.19
CA VAL A 25 -14.41 -10.16 4.96
C VAL A 25 -14.31 -9.91 6.46
N TRP A 26 -14.40 -8.65 6.88
CA TRP A 26 -14.25 -8.24 8.28
C TRP A 26 -15.60 -8.25 9.00
N ASP A 27 -15.66 -8.92 10.14
CA ASP A 27 -16.77 -8.88 11.06
C ASP A 27 -16.51 -7.78 12.11
N MET A 28 -17.34 -6.74 12.10
CA MET A 28 -17.22 -5.61 13.03
C MET A 28 -17.66 -5.96 14.45
N GLU A 29 -18.57 -6.92 14.64
CA GLU A 29 -19.03 -7.34 15.96
C GLU A 29 -17.99 -8.23 16.63
N ALA A 30 -17.45 -9.20 15.88
CA ALA A 30 -16.42 -10.11 16.36
C ALA A 30 -14.99 -9.50 16.33
N ASN A 31 -14.84 -8.33 15.70
CA ASN A 31 -13.56 -7.65 15.47
C ASN A 31 -12.48 -8.56 14.88
N THR A 32 -12.88 -9.39 13.91
CA THR A 32 -12.03 -10.36 13.24
C THR A 32 -12.56 -10.65 11.84
N ALA A 33 -11.72 -11.18 10.96
CA ALA A 33 -12.22 -11.71 9.69
C ALA A 33 -13.04 -12.99 9.94
N TRP A 34 -14.14 -13.16 9.19
CA TRP A 34 -14.93 -14.41 9.21
C TRP A 34 -14.31 -15.54 8.38
N ILE A 35 -13.27 -15.22 7.61
CA ILE A 35 -12.39 -16.17 6.92
C ILE A 35 -11.16 -16.51 7.79
N GLY A 36 -10.51 -17.64 7.51
CA GLY A 36 -9.27 -18.02 8.19
C GLY A 36 -8.14 -17.01 7.95
N MET A 37 -7.24 -16.86 8.92
CA MET A 37 -6.18 -15.84 8.90
C MET A 37 -5.25 -15.96 7.67
N ASP A 38 -4.88 -17.18 7.27
CA ASP A 38 -4.07 -17.40 6.06
C ASP A 38 -4.77 -16.89 4.79
N TRP A 39 -6.09 -17.10 4.72
CA TRP A 39 -6.92 -16.62 3.62
C TRP A 39 -7.04 -15.10 3.62
N PHE A 40 -7.18 -14.50 4.80
CA PHE A 40 -7.16 -13.05 4.97
C PHE A 40 -5.82 -12.47 4.50
N SER A 41 -4.68 -13.00 4.98
CA SER A 41 -3.35 -12.57 4.56
C SER A 41 -3.14 -12.72 3.05
N ALA A 42 -3.60 -13.81 2.44
CA ALA A 42 -3.53 -14.01 0.99
C ALA A 42 -4.37 -12.97 0.23
N LEU A 43 -5.60 -12.67 0.70
CA LEU A 43 -6.46 -11.64 0.11
C LEU A 43 -5.79 -10.27 0.19
N MET A 44 -5.21 -9.91 1.33
CA MET A 44 -4.53 -8.63 1.52
C MET A 44 -3.29 -8.50 0.62
N ALA A 45 -2.50 -9.57 0.49
CA ALA A 45 -1.33 -9.59 -0.39
C ALA A 45 -1.73 -9.45 -1.86
N PHE A 46 -2.75 -10.19 -2.31
CA PHE A 46 -3.25 -10.13 -3.68
C PHE A 46 -3.81 -8.75 -4.03
N THR A 47 -4.70 -8.22 -3.19
CA THR A 47 -5.34 -6.91 -3.43
C THR A 47 -4.36 -5.75 -3.28
N GLY A 48 -3.39 -5.84 -2.38
CA GLY A 48 -2.25 -4.93 -2.30
C GLY A 48 -1.42 -4.93 -3.59
N ALA A 49 -1.16 -6.11 -4.17
CA ALA A 49 -0.46 -6.22 -5.45
C ALA A 49 -1.26 -5.59 -6.61
N VAL A 50 -2.59 -5.76 -6.62
CA VAL A 50 -3.49 -5.09 -7.60
C VAL A 50 -3.41 -3.57 -7.45
N GLY A 51 -3.57 -3.05 -6.23
CA GLY A 51 -3.48 -1.61 -5.95
C GLY A 51 -2.13 -1.03 -6.36
N PHE A 52 -1.04 -1.70 -6.00
CA PHE A 52 0.31 -1.33 -6.41
C PHE A 52 0.47 -1.34 -7.94
N ALA A 53 0.03 -2.39 -8.64
CA ALA A 53 0.18 -2.51 -10.09
C ALA A 53 -0.54 -1.37 -10.82
N ILE A 54 -1.76 -1.03 -10.41
CA ILE A 54 -2.53 0.09 -10.97
C ILE A 54 -1.78 1.42 -10.74
N ALA A 55 -1.37 1.68 -9.49
CA ALA A 55 -0.67 2.90 -9.11
C ALA A 55 0.66 3.04 -9.86
N ALA A 56 1.46 1.97 -9.90
CA ALA A 56 2.75 1.92 -10.56
C ALA A 56 2.61 2.15 -12.07
N PHE A 57 1.66 1.48 -12.74
CA PHE A 57 1.42 1.69 -14.16
C PHE A 57 1.08 3.16 -14.47
N LEU A 58 0.14 3.75 -13.72
CA LEU A 58 -0.28 5.13 -13.92
C LEU A 58 0.81 6.16 -13.59
N TRP A 59 1.69 5.84 -12.63
CA TRP A 59 2.83 6.69 -12.29
C TRP A 59 3.94 6.59 -13.34
N PHE A 60 4.49 5.39 -13.52
CA PHE A 60 5.71 5.18 -14.30
C PHE A 60 5.50 5.34 -15.80
N ARG A 61 4.28 5.22 -16.33
CA ARG A 61 4.02 5.53 -17.75
C ARG A 61 4.40 6.97 -18.13
N ASP A 62 4.28 7.91 -17.18
CA ASP A 62 4.54 9.33 -17.40
C ASP A 62 5.98 9.73 -17.03
N VAL A 63 6.74 8.85 -16.37
CA VAL A 63 8.16 9.09 -16.04
C VAL A 63 9.00 8.87 -17.29
N LYS A 64 9.67 9.91 -17.79
CA LYS A 64 10.53 9.84 -18.99
C LYS A 64 12.03 9.83 -18.68
N GLU A 65 12.43 10.48 -17.60
CA GLU A 65 13.83 10.63 -17.19
C GLU A 65 13.97 10.38 -15.69
N ASN A 66 15.19 10.12 -15.24
CA ASN A 66 15.51 9.89 -13.82
C ASN A 66 14.66 8.78 -13.18
N SER A 67 14.33 7.74 -13.96
CA SER A 67 13.46 6.63 -13.56
C SER A 67 13.89 5.95 -12.26
N VAL A 68 15.20 5.76 -12.04
CA VAL A 68 15.75 5.18 -10.80
C VAL A 68 15.45 6.07 -9.58
N LYS A 69 15.69 7.38 -9.70
CA LYS A 69 15.40 8.34 -8.61
C LYS A 69 13.91 8.39 -8.31
N GLU A 70 13.07 8.44 -9.35
CA GLU A 70 11.62 8.41 -9.19
C GLU A 70 11.13 7.08 -8.59
N GLY A 71 11.79 5.96 -8.91
CA GLY A 71 11.52 4.65 -8.32
C GLY A 71 11.66 4.65 -6.81
N TRP A 72 12.84 5.06 -6.32
CA TRP A 72 13.10 5.17 -4.89
C TRP A 72 12.18 6.20 -4.20
N MET A 73 12.06 7.40 -4.76
CA MET A 73 11.25 8.45 -4.14
C MET A 73 9.78 8.06 -4.05
N THR A 74 9.22 7.46 -5.11
CA THR A 74 7.81 7.02 -5.11
C THR A 74 7.59 5.86 -4.16
N GLY A 75 8.47 4.85 -4.18
CA GLY A 75 8.39 3.73 -3.25
C GLY A 75 8.41 4.16 -1.78
N ILE A 76 9.33 5.04 -1.41
CA ILE A 76 9.43 5.58 -0.04
C ILE A 76 8.18 6.40 0.30
N THR A 77 7.68 7.22 -0.63
CA THR A 77 6.48 8.04 -0.40
C THR A 77 5.27 7.16 -0.10
N TRP A 78 5.01 6.15 -0.94
CA TRP A 78 3.85 5.27 -0.77
C TRP A 78 3.98 4.38 0.47
N TYR A 79 5.18 3.91 0.79
CA TYR A 79 5.43 3.20 2.03
C TYR A 79 5.07 4.04 3.27
N VAL A 80 5.59 5.27 3.35
CA VAL A 80 5.29 6.17 4.47
C VAL A 80 3.79 6.50 4.50
N GLU A 81 3.18 6.75 3.34
CA GLU A 81 1.76 7.04 3.23
C GLU A 81 0.89 5.88 3.75
N MET A 82 1.18 4.64 3.37
CA MET A 82 0.47 3.46 3.87
C MET A 82 0.59 3.32 5.39
N LEU A 83 1.78 3.53 5.95
CA LEU A 83 1.96 3.49 7.41
C LEU A 83 1.15 4.59 8.12
N VAL A 84 1.15 5.80 7.58
CA VAL A 84 0.39 6.93 8.16
C VAL A 84 -1.11 6.64 8.10
N LEU A 85 -1.61 6.12 6.97
CA LEU A 85 -3.02 5.76 6.82
C LEU A 85 -3.44 4.67 7.81
N ASP A 86 -2.63 3.62 8.00
CA ASP A 86 -2.93 2.59 8.98
C ASP A 86 -2.88 3.10 10.42
N LEU A 87 -1.94 3.98 10.76
CA LEU A 87 -1.90 4.60 12.08
C LEU A 87 -3.17 5.44 12.35
N ILE A 88 -3.66 6.16 11.34
CA ILE A 88 -4.89 6.95 11.47
C ILE A 88 -6.11 6.03 11.58
N VAL A 89 -6.22 5.03 10.70
CA VAL A 89 -7.43 4.21 10.55
C VAL A 89 -7.41 3.01 11.49
N LEU A 90 -6.41 2.13 11.41
CA LEU A 90 -6.39 0.90 12.18
C LEU A 90 -6.13 1.17 13.66
N VAL A 91 -5.12 1.99 13.97
CA VAL A 91 -4.78 2.31 15.36
C VAL A 91 -5.68 3.42 15.92
N GLY A 92 -5.82 4.52 15.18
CA GLY A 92 -6.58 5.68 15.63
C GLY A 92 -8.09 5.44 15.70
N LEU A 93 -8.69 4.92 14.62
CA LEU A 93 -10.13 4.72 14.51
C LEU A 93 -10.57 3.34 15.02
N PHE A 94 -9.93 2.26 14.60
CA PHE A 94 -10.30 0.88 14.96
C PHE A 94 -9.63 0.34 16.23
N LYS A 95 -8.78 1.14 16.88
CA LYS A 95 -8.17 0.82 18.19
C LYS A 95 -7.35 -0.47 18.18
N MET A 96 -6.75 -0.83 17.04
CA MET A 96 -5.77 -1.92 16.94
C MET A 96 -4.60 -1.64 17.90
N ALA A 97 -4.12 -2.68 18.60
CA ALA A 97 -2.96 -2.54 19.46
C ALA A 97 -1.69 -2.31 18.62
N MET A 98 -0.80 -1.43 19.10
CA MET A 98 0.45 -1.12 18.39
C MET A 98 1.36 -2.35 18.20
N ALA A 99 1.23 -3.36 19.06
CA ALA A 99 1.97 -4.61 18.93
C ALA A 99 1.56 -5.40 17.67
N ASP A 100 0.26 -5.41 17.34
CA ASP A 100 -0.27 -6.12 16.17
C ASP A 100 0.11 -5.40 14.86
N TYR A 101 0.24 -4.08 14.93
CA TYR A 101 0.64 -3.22 13.81
C TYR A 101 2.10 -3.40 13.38
N TYR A 102 3.00 -3.82 14.28
CA TYR A 102 4.45 -3.82 14.01
C TYR A 102 4.85 -4.65 12.77
N SER A 103 4.14 -5.74 12.51
CA SER A 103 4.36 -6.60 11.34
C SER A 103 4.12 -5.88 10.00
N MET A 104 3.30 -4.83 9.97
CA MET A 104 2.97 -4.07 8.77
C MET A 104 4.16 -3.26 8.26
N ILE A 105 5.06 -2.84 9.15
CA ILE A 105 6.32 -2.14 8.80
C ILE A 105 7.13 -3.00 7.83
N LEU A 106 7.27 -4.30 8.11
CA LEU A 106 7.99 -5.21 7.22
C LEU A 106 7.19 -5.54 5.97
N THR A 107 5.90 -5.80 6.11
CA THR A 107 5.00 -6.18 5.01
C THR A 107 5.04 -5.17 3.85
N TYR A 108 5.07 -3.87 4.18
CA TYR A 108 4.97 -2.81 3.18
C TYR A 108 6.30 -2.40 2.53
N LEU A 109 7.44 -2.94 2.99
CA LEU A 109 8.74 -2.69 2.35
C LEU A 109 8.78 -3.18 0.89
N ASN A 110 7.92 -4.15 0.53
CA ASN A 110 7.77 -4.59 -0.85
C ASN A 110 7.47 -3.44 -1.82
N VAL A 111 6.71 -2.42 -1.40
CA VAL A 111 6.37 -1.24 -2.23
C VAL A 111 7.62 -0.46 -2.62
N ILE A 112 8.59 -0.32 -1.70
CA ILE A 112 9.88 0.31 -1.97
C ILE A 112 10.67 -0.49 -2.99
N VAL A 113 10.83 -1.79 -2.73
CA VAL A 113 11.63 -2.70 -3.56
C VAL A 113 11.09 -2.75 -4.99
N LEU A 114 9.78 -2.94 -5.15
CA LEU A 114 9.13 -3.03 -6.45
C LEU A 114 9.18 -1.70 -7.21
N SER A 115 8.97 -0.57 -6.55
CA SER A 115 9.06 0.75 -7.19
C SER A 115 10.47 1.06 -7.67
N ALA A 116 11.49 0.73 -6.85
CA ALA A 116 12.88 0.87 -7.22
C ALA A 116 13.22 -0.03 -8.42
N ALA A 117 12.80 -1.30 -8.39
CA ALA A 117 13.01 -2.26 -9.48
C ALA A 117 12.44 -1.74 -10.82
N ILE A 118 11.21 -1.22 -10.83
CA ILE A 118 10.61 -0.61 -12.03
C ILE A 118 11.45 0.57 -12.53
N GLY A 119 11.95 1.41 -11.60
CA GLY A 119 12.84 2.52 -11.93
C GLY A 119 14.13 2.07 -12.65
N TYR A 120 14.75 0.97 -12.21
CA TYR A 120 15.92 0.39 -12.85
C TYR A 120 15.61 -0.26 -14.20
N ILE A 121 14.47 -0.95 -14.33
CA ILE A 121 14.06 -1.59 -15.59
C ILE A 121 13.77 -0.55 -16.68
N LYS A 122 13.22 0.61 -16.29
CA LYS A 122 12.87 1.70 -17.23
C LYS A 122 14.05 2.61 -17.61
N LYS A 123 15.23 2.43 -16.98
CA LYS A 123 16.41 3.28 -17.21
C LYS A 123 16.84 3.31 -18.67
#